data_AF-A0A6G1RD88-F1
#
_entry.id   AF-A0A6G1RD88-F1
#
_cell.length_a   1.000
_cell.length_b   1.000
_cell.length_c   1.000
_cell.angle_alpha   90.00
_cell.angle_beta   90.00
_cell.angle_gamma   90.00
#
_symmetry.space_group_name_H-M   'P 1'
#
loop_
_entity.id
_entity.type
_entity.pdbx_description
1 polymer ?
#
loop_
_entity_poly.entity_id
_entity_poly.type
_entity_poly.pdbx_seq_one_letter_code
_entity_poly.pdbx_strand_id
1 'polypeptide(L)'
;KEAMEYLKNLKDTIYRKYSCDRSSSLHRLEDLVQESMEEKEQLLQYKSTVAGLVGRAKAIIQLKPRNPDCILKTSIPIKAICDYRQIEITIYKDDECVLANNSHRAKWKVISPSGNEAMVPSVCFTVPPPNKEAIDTANRIEQ
;
A
#
# COMPACT_ATOMS: atom_id res chain seq x y z
N LYS A 1 5.24 5.09 6.66
CA LYS A 1 5.34 6.34 7.47
C LYS A 1 6.81 6.64 7.75
N GLU A 2 7.53 5.72 8.39
CA GLU A 2 8.97 5.81 8.67
C GLU A 2 9.80 6.24 7.45
N ALA A 3 9.60 5.61 6.28
CA ALA A 3 10.39 5.97 5.09
C ALA A 3 10.15 7.40 4.57
N MET A 4 8.91 7.91 4.65
CA MET A 4 8.63 9.31 4.31
C MET A 4 9.33 10.26 5.28
N GLU A 5 9.31 9.94 6.57
CA GLU A 5 9.90 10.76 7.62
C GLU A 5 11.43 10.79 7.53
N TYR A 6 12.05 9.63 7.28
CA TYR A 6 13.48 9.52 7.03
C TYR A 6 13.91 10.38 5.83
N LEU A 7 13.27 10.22 4.67
CA LEU A 7 13.61 10.99 3.47
C LEU A 7 13.39 12.50 3.66
N LYS A 8 12.33 12.89 4.37
CA LYS A 8 12.08 14.29 4.71
C LYS A 8 13.21 14.85 5.59
N ASN A 9 13.59 14.14 6.64
CA ASN A 9 14.65 14.57 7.56
C ASN A 9 16.02 14.62 6.87
N LEU A 10 16.30 13.67 5.97
CA LEU A 10 17.52 13.64 5.17
C LEU A 10 17.58 14.85 4.23
N LYS A 11 16.48 15.15 3.53
CA LYS A 11 16.35 16.34 2.67
C LYS A 11 16.65 17.62 3.46
N ASP A 12 16.03 17.79 4.63
CA ASP A 12 16.23 18.98 5.46
C ASP A 12 17.67 19.08 6.01
N THR A 13 18.30 17.95 6.33
CA THR A 13 19.71 17.88 6.73
C THR A 13 20.64 18.32 5.60
N ILE A 14 20.44 17.79 4.38
CA ILE A 14 21.21 18.16 3.20
C ILE A 14 21.08 19.66 2.92
N TYR A 15 19.85 20.20 2.89
CA TYR A 15 19.65 21.64 2.64
C TYR A 15 20.38 22.54 3.65
N ARG A 16 20.43 22.13 4.92
CA ARG A 16 21.13 22.90 5.96
C ARG A 16 22.65 22.77 5.82
N LYS A 17 23.15 21.57 5.57
CA LYS A 17 24.59 21.26 5.56
C LYS A 17 25.32 21.88 4.37
N TYR A 18 24.70 21.87 3.19
CA TYR A 18 25.33 22.32 1.94
C TYR A 18 25.01 23.76 1.55
N SER A 19 24.39 24.54 2.44
CA SER A 19 24.18 25.97 2.22
C SER A 19 25.52 26.71 2.21
N CYS A 20 25.87 27.32 1.08
CA CYS A 20 27.13 28.06 0.85
C CYS A 20 26.85 29.43 0.24
N ASP A 21 27.78 30.37 0.46
CA ASP A 21 27.75 31.72 -0.11
C ASP A 21 29.11 32.13 -0.70
N ARG A 22 29.21 33.35 -1.23
CA ARG A 22 30.44 33.87 -1.85
C ARG A 22 31.59 34.11 -0.85
N SER A 23 31.33 34.01 0.45
CA SER A 23 32.33 34.15 1.51
C SER A 23 32.90 32.80 1.99
N SER A 24 32.34 31.68 1.51
CA SER A 24 32.77 30.34 1.90
C SER A 24 34.19 30.06 1.41
N SER A 25 35.05 29.54 2.31
CA SER A 25 36.45 29.25 2.00
C SER A 25 36.59 28.06 1.06
N LEU A 26 37.66 28.05 0.26
CA LEU A 26 37.97 26.94 -0.66
C LEU A 26 38.03 25.59 0.07
N HIS A 27 38.75 25.53 1.19
CA HIS A 27 38.90 24.29 1.97
C HIS A 27 37.56 23.72 2.44
N ARG A 28 36.66 24.58 2.94
CA ARG A 28 35.31 24.15 3.34
C ARG A 28 34.51 23.60 2.16
N LEU A 29 34.65 24.20 0.97
CA LEU A 29 33.96 23.72 -0.23
C LEU A 29 34.48 22.34 -0.65
N GLU A 30 35.78 22.09 -0.54
CA GLU A 30 36.39 20.79 -0.82
C GLU A 30 35.88 19.71 0.14
N ASP A 31 35.82 20.01 1.45
CA ASP A 31 35.29 19.09 2.46
C ASP A 31 33.82 18.73 2.18
N LEU A 32 32.99 19.73 1.89
CA LEU A 32 31.58 19.50 1.54
C LEU A 32 31.46 18.63 0.29
N VAL A 33 32.26 18.87 -0.75
CA VAL A 33 32.23 18.02 -1.96
C VAL A 33 32.56 16.57 -1.60
N GLN A 34 33.56 16.33 -0.74
CA GLN A 34 33.93 14.98 -0.34
C GLN A 34 32.82 14.29 0.47
N GLU A 35 32.23 14.98 1.45
CA GLU A 35 31.13 14.45 2.27
C GLU A 35 29.87 14.17 1.44
N SER A 36 29.62 14.94 0.37
CA SER A 36 28.47 14.75 -0.50
C SER A 36 28.46 13.39 -1.22
N MET A 37 29.64 12.80 -1.40
CA MET A 37 29.77 11.47 -2.03
C MET A 37 29.23 10.37 -1.11
N GLU A 38 29.48 10.46 0.20
CA GLU A 38 28.96 9.49 1.17
C GLU A 38 27.44 9.59 1.29
N GLU A 39 26.88 10.80 1.32
CA GLU A 39 25.44 11.01 1.37
C GLU A 39 24.73 10.53 0.10
N LYS A 40 25.36 10.71 -1.06
CA LYS A 40 24.87 10.15 -2.33
C LYS A 40 24.78 8.62 -2.25
N GLU A 41 25.76 7.95 -1.66
CA GLU A 41 25.74 6.49 -1.52
C GLU A 41 24.62 6.04 -0.57
N GLN A 42 24.42 6.74 0.56
CA GLN A 42 23.30 6.48 1.47
C GLN A 42 21.95 6.63 0.77
N LEU A 43 21.78 7.65 -0.08
CA LEU A 43 20.57 7.84 -0.89
C LEU A 43 20.36 6.72 -1.91
N LEU A 44 21.42 6.25 -2.57
CA LEU A 44 21.35 5.13 -3.50
C LEU A 44 20.95 3.83 -2.79
N GLN A 45 21.49 3.57 -1.61
CA GLN A 45 21.09 2.42 -0.80
C GLN A 45 19.61 2.52 -0.39
N TYR A 46 19.16 3.71 0.02
CA TYR A 46 17.77 3.92 0.42
C TYR A 46 16.79 3.77 -0.74
N LYS A 47 17.20 4.10 -1.97
CA LYS A 47 16.40 3.86 -3.19
C LYS A 47 16.00 2.39 -3.33
N SER A 48 16.89 1.45 -3.00
CA SER A 48 16.57 0.01 -3.00
C SER A 48 15.49 -0.34 -1.97
N THR A 49 15.57 0.25 -0.77
CA THR A 49 14.53 0.10 0.27
C THR A 49 13.17 0.59 -0.22
N VAL A 50 13.14 1.75 -0.88
CA VAL A 50 11.91 2.33 -1.46
C VAL A 50 11.36 1.46 -2.58
N ALA A 51 12.20 0.97 -3.50
CA ALA A 51 11.78 0.03 -4.54
C ALA A 51 11.18 -1.25 -3.95
N GLY A 52 11.76 -1.77 -2.86
CA GLY A 52 11.20 -2.88 -2.11
C GLY A 52 9.82 -2.58 -1.50
N LEU A 53 9.60 -1.35 -1.00
CA LEU A 53 8.29 -0.91 -0.51
C LEU A 53 7.26 -0.84 -1.64
N VAL A 54 7.62 -0.29 -2.79
CA VAL A 54 6.76 -0.24 -4.00
C VAL A 54 6.40 -1.65 -4.47
N GLY A 55 7.35 -2.57 -4.46
CA GLY A 55 7.11 -3.98 -4.76
C GLY A 55 6.09 -4.61 -3.81
N ARG A 56 6.29 -4.47 -2.49
CA ARG A 56 5.38 -5.04 -1.47
C ARG A 56 3.99 -4.41 -1.50
N ALA A 57 3.86 -3.13 -1.83
CA ALA A 57 2.57 -2.44 -1.89
C ALA A 57 1.57 -3.12 -2.85
N LYS A 58 2.06 -3.75 -3.92
CA LYS A 58 1.26 -4.48 -4.91
C LYS A 58 0.57 -5.73 -4.34
N ALA A 59 1.10 -6.29 -3.25
CA ALA A 59 0.57 -7.49 -2.60
C ALA A 59 -0.30 -7.18 -1.37
N ILE A 60 -0.50 -5.90 -1.02
CA ILE A 60 -1.29 -5.51 0.15
C ILE A 60 -2.79 -5.70 -0.14
N ILE A 61 -3.47 -6.43 0.75
CA ILE A 61 -4.91 -6.64 0.72
C ILE A 61 -5.69 -5.38 1.12
N GLN A 62 -7.00 -5.37 0.87
CA GLN A 62 -7.85 -4.22 1.16
C GLN A 62 -8.67 -4.45 2.44
N LEU A 63 -8.44 -3.63 3.47
CA LEU A 63 -9.17 -3.75 4.74
C LEU A 63 -10.34 -2.76 4.87
N LYS A 64 -10.25 -1.58 4.24
CA LYS A 64 -11.31 -0.55 4.31
C LYS A 64 -12.69 -1.07 3.89
N PRO A 65 -12.84 -1.85 2.80
CA PRO A 65 -14.15 -2.39 2.41
C PRO A 65 -14.76 -3.37 3.42
N ARG A 66 -14.00 -3.84 4.43
CA ARG A 66 -14.55 -4.67 5.49
C ARG A 66 -15.37 -3.89 6.52
N ASN A 67 -15.18 -2.57 6.62
CA ASN A 67 -15.97 -1.73 7.48
C ASN A 67 -17.30 -1.38 6.77
N PRO A 68 -18.49 -1.65 7.36
CA PRO A 68 -19.77 -1.26 6.79
C PRO A 68 -19.91 0.26 6.54
N ASP A 69 -19.17 1.10 7.26
CA ASP A 69 -19.16 2.57 7.02
C ASP A 69 -18.45 2.93 5.71
N CYS A 70 -17.63 2.02 5.16
CA CYS A 70 -16.98 2.19 3.87
C CYS A 70 -17.95 1.78 2.76
N ILE A 71 -18.74 2.75 2.30
CA ILE A 71 -19.71 2.55 1.22
C ILE A 71 -19.01 2.15 -0.07
N LEU A 72 -19.40 1.00 -0.60
CA LEU A 72 -18.97 0.52 -1.92
C LEU A 72 -19.59 1.39 -3.00
N LYS A 73 -18.75 2.08 -3.79
CA LYS A 73 -19.21 2.84 -4.97
C LYS A 73 -19.57 1.92 -6.14
N THR A 74 -18.89 0.79 -6.22
CA THR A 74 -19.12 -0.28 -7.19
C THR A 74 -18.91 -1.62 -6.48
N SER A 75 -19.42 -2.70 -7.07
CA SER A 75 -19.06 -4.04 -6.63
C SER A 75 -17.55 -4.27 -6.76
N ILE A 76 -16.95 -5.03 -5.86
CA ILE A 76 -15.52 -5.30 -5.85
C ILE A 76 -15.22 -6.81 -5.83
N PRO A 77 -14.11 -7.28 -6.43
CA PRO A 77 -13.73 -8.68 -6.33
C PRO A 77 -13.35 -9.03 -4.89
N ILE A 78 -13.71 -10.24 -4.48
CA ILE A 78 -13.33 -10.85 -3.20
C ILE A 78 -12.92 -12.30 -3.44
N LYS A 79 -12.10 -12.85 -2.55
CA LYS A 79 -11.61 -14.22 -2.67
C LYS A 79 -12.01 -15.03 -1.44
N ALA A 80 -12.56 -16.22 -1.67
CA ALA A 80 -12.93 -17.13 -0.59
C ALA A 80 -11.68 -17.72 0.08
N ILE A 81 -11.67 -17.76 1.41
CA ILE A 81 -10.56 -18.34 2.21
C ILE A 81 -10.92 -19.70 2.83
N CYS A 82 -12.16 -20.15 2.66
CA CYS A 82 -12.67 -21.44 3.09
C CYS A 82 -13.81 -21.89 2.17
N ASP A 83 -14.18 -23.17 2.26
CA ASP A 83 -15.42 -23.64 1.67
C ASP A 83 -16.63 -23.11 2.45
N TYR A 84 -17.71 -22.79 1.75
CA TYR A 84 -18.98 -22.41 2.33
C TYR A 84 -20.11 -23.00 1.48
N ARG A 85 -21.03 -23.70 2.13
CA ARG A 85 -22.17 -24.33 1.46
C ARG A 85 -23.46 -24.10 2.22
N GLN A 86 -24.45 -23.58 1.50
CA GLN A 86 -25.84 -23.53 1.90
C GLN A 86 -26.69 -24.04 0.74
N ILE A 87 -28.00 -24.24 0.96
CA ILE A 87 -28.93 -24.75 -0.05
C ILE A 87 -28.86 -23.93 -1.36
N GLU A 88 -28.74 -22.61 -1.25
CA GLU A 88 -28.81 -21.68 -2.38
C GLU A 88 -27.45 -21.33 -2.99
N ILE A 89 -26.34 -21.58 -2.29
CA ILE A 89 -25.01 -21.17 -2.73
C ILE A 89 -23.92 -22.14 -2.27
N THR A 90 -22.98 -22.44 -3.16
CA THR A 90 -21.75 -23.16 -2.84
C THR A 90 -20.56 -22.32 -3.30
N ILE A 91 -19.60 -22.13 -2.41
CA ILE A 91 -18.37 -21.38 -2.63
C ILE A 91 -17.24 -22.26 -2.13
N TYR A 92 -16.24 -22.49 -2.97
CA TYR A 92 -15.05 -23.23 -2.59
C TYR A 92 -13.94 -22.26 -2.18
N LYS A 93 -13.02 -22.74 -1.36
CA LYS A 93 -11.79 -22.03 -1.06
C LYS A 93 -11.11 -21.64 -2.38
N ASP A 94 -10.58 -20.41 -2.40
CA ASP A 94 -9.94 -19.78 -3.54
C ASP A 94 -10.86 -19.30 -4.68
N ASP A 95 -12.19 -19.51 -4.60
CA ASP A 95 -13.14 -18.93 -5.54
C ASP A 95 -13.07 -17.39 -5.56
N GLU A 96 -13.08 -16.82 -6.76
CA GLU A 96 -13.22 -15.39 -6.99
C GLU A 96 -14.70 -15.02 -7.08
N CYS A 97 -15.20 -14.34 -6.05
CA CYS A 97 -16.57 -13.88 -5.95
C CYS A 97 -16.62 -12.36 -6.10
N VAL A 98 -17.84 -11.81 -6.19
CA VAL A 98 -18.06 -10.36 -6.22
C VAL A 98 -18.80 -9.92 -4.96
N LEU A 99 -18.26 -8.92 -4.26
CA LEU A 99 -18.91 -8.25 -3.14
C LEU A 99 -19.86 -7.18 -3.68
N ALA A 100 -21.16 -7.42 -3.56
CA ALA A 100 -22.20 -6.49 -3.99
C ALA A 100 -22.61 -5.51 -2.89
N ASN A 101 -22.64 -5.95 -1.63
CA ASN A 101 -22.99 -5.10 -0.49
C ASN A 101 -22.31 -5.56 0.82
N ASN A 102 -21.73 -4.60 1.55
CA ASN A 102 -21.03 -4.79 2.82
C ASN A 102 -21.68 -4.07 4.02
N SER A 103 -22.90 -3.54 3.88
CA SER A 103 -23.58 -2.75 4.93
C SER A 103 -23.82 -3.54 6.22
N HIS A 104 -23.84 -4.88 6.15
CA HIS A 104 -23.84 -5.75 7.32
C HIS A 104 -22.41 -6.25 7.62
N ARG A 105 -21.89 -5.93 8.81
CA ARG A 105 -20.53 -6.30 9.22
C ARG A 105 -20.24 -7.82 9.14
N ALA A 106 -21.19 -8.64 9.60
CA ALA A 106 -20.99 -10.09 9.77
C ALA A 106 -21.38 -10.93 8.53
N LYS A 107 -22.22 -10.40 7.65
CA LYS A 107 -22.70 -11.09 6.45
C LYS A 107 -22.68 -10.13 5.28
N TRP A 108 -22.17 -10.55 4.14
CA TRP A 108 -22.12 -9.73 2.94
C TRP A 108 -23.03 -10.29 1.87
N LYS A 109 -23.56 -9.40 1.02
CA LYS A 109 -24.22 -9.79 -0.22
C LYS A 109 -23.13 -10.08 -1.23
N VAL A 110 -23.01 -11.34 -1.62
CA VAL A 110 -21.96 -11.82 -2.53
C VAL A 110 -22.58 -12.50 -3.73
N ILE A 111 -21.90 -12.39 -4.88
CA ILE A 111 -22.24 -13.10 -6.11
C ILE A 111 -21.16 -14.15 -6.33
N SER A 112 -21.56 -15.42 -6.40
CA SER A 112 -20.66 -16.56 -6.64
C SER A 112 -20.14 -16.55 -8.09
N PRO A 113 -19.12 -17.38 -8.41
CA PRO A 113 -18.67 -17.56 -9.80
C PRO A 113 -19.78 -18.06 -10.73
N SER A 114 -20.78 -18.79 -10.19
CA SER A 114 -21.94 -19.26 -10.93
C SER A 114 -23.03 -18.19 -11.13
N GLY A 115 -22.83 -16.97 -10.64
CA GLY A 115 -23.79 -15.86 -10.73
C GLY A 115 -24.89 -15.86 -9.68
N ASN A 116 -24.86 -16.78 -8.71
CA ASN A 116 -25.84 -16.82 -7.63
C ASN A 116 -25.54 -15.75 -6.59
N GLU A 117 -26.56 -15.00 -6.19
CA GLU A 117 -26.44 -13.96 -5.19
C GLU A 117 -27.00 -14.43 -3.84
N ALA A 118 -26.21 -14.31 -2.76
CA ALA A 118 -26.64 -14.71 -1.42
C ALA A 118 -25.96 -13.90 -0.32
N MET A 119 -26.51 -13.98 0.90
CA MET A 119 -25.88 -13.42 2.10
C MET A 119 -24.94 -14.45 2.75
N VAL A 120 -23.63 -14.22 2.67
CA VAL A 120 -22.61 -15.16 3.16
C VAL A 120 -21.80 -14.52 4.29
N PRO A 121 -21.35 -15.27 5.32
CA PRO A 121 -20.51 -14.72 6.38
C PRO A 121 -19.28 -14.00 5.85
N SER A 122 -19.05 -12.76 6.27
CA SER A 122 -17.92 -11.93 5.79
C SER A 122 -16.55 -12.49 6.16
N VAL A 123 -16.50 -13.39 7.15
CA VAL A 123 -15.29 -14.12 7.56
C VAL A 123 -14.83 -15.13 6.51
N CYS A 124 -15.68 -15.55 5.58
CA CYS A 124 -15.33 -16.47 4.50
C CYS A 124 -14.49 -15.82 3.39
N PHE A 125 -14.30 -14.50 3.42
CA PHE A 125 -13.69 -13.76 2.32
C PHE A 125 -12.57 -12.83 2.74
N THR A 126 -11.60 -12.68 1.85
CA THR A 126 -10.65 -11.56 1.82
C THR A 126 -10.95 -10.64 0.63
N VAL A 127 -10.57 -9.37 0.74
CA VAL A 127 -10.59 -8.43 -0.40
C VAL A 127 -9.15 -8.38 -0.96
N PRO A 128 -8.90 -9.01 -2.12
CA PRO A 128 -7.54 -9.20 -2.62
C PRO A 128 -6.89 -7.87 -3.04
N PRO A 129 -5.56 -7.87 -3.27
CA PRO A 129 -4.87 -6.76 -3.93
C PRO A 129 -5.44 -6.52 -5.34
N PRO A 130 -5.18 -5.35 -5.96
CA PRO A 130 -4.32 -4.27 -5.47
C PRO A 130 -5.02 -3.35 -4.46
N ASN A 131 -4.29 -2.94 -3.42
CA ASN A 131 -4.71 -1.85 -2.54
C ASN A 131 -4.21 -0.50 -3.08
N LYS A 132 -5.12 0.29 -3.64
CA LYS A 132 -4.80 1.58 -4.27
C LYS A 132 -4.10 2.54 -3.30
N GLU A 133 -4.54 2.65 -2.05
CA GLU A 133 -3.93 3.54 -1.07
C GLU A 133 -2.50 3.12 -0.71
N ALA A 134 -2.24 1.80 -0.63
CA ALA A 134 -0.91 1.28 -0.40
C ALA A 134 0.03 1.60 -1.56
N ILE A 135 -0.44 1.40 -2.80
CA ILE A 135 0.31 1.71 -4.02
C ILE A 135 0.57 3.21 -4.15
N ASP A 136 -0.46 4.05 -4.02
CA ASP A 136 -0.35 5.51 -4.12
C ASP A 136 0.60 6.07 -3.05
N THR A 137 0.57 5.51 -1.84
CA THR A 137 1.48 5.88 -0.75
C THR A 137 2.92 5.47 -1.05
N ALA A 138 3.15 4.28 -1.61
CA ALA A 138 4.48 3.84 -1.98
C ALA A 138 5.05 4.64 -3.14
N ASN A 139 4.25 4.92 -4.18
CA ASN A 139 4.66 5.75 -5.32
C ASN A 139 5.01 7.19 -4.89
N ARG A 140 4.29 7.77 -3.92
CA ARG A 140 4.63 9.08 -3.35
C ARG A 140 5.95 9.08 -2.58
N ILE A 141 6.40 7.94 -2.07
CA ILE A 141 7.72 7.82 -1.40
C ILE A 141 8.84 7.72 -2.43
N GLU A 142 8.56 7.13 -3.60
CA GLU A 142 9.51 6.96 -4.69
C GLU A 142 9.76 8.25 -5.49
N GLN A 143 8.78 9.16 -5.53
CA GLN A 143 8.87 10.48 -6.17
C GLN A 143 9.50 11.54 -5.28
#